data_AF-A0A1Z9W279-F1
#
_entry.id   AF-A0A1Z9W279-F1
#
_cell.length_a   1.000
_cell.length_b   1.000
_cell.length_c   1.000
_cell.angle_alpha   90.00
_cell.angle_beta   90.00
_cell.angle_gamma   90.00
#
_symmetry.space_group_name_H-M   'P 1'
#
loop_
_entity.id
_entity.type
_entity.pdbx_description
1 polymer ?
#
loop_
_entity_poly.entity_id
_entity_poly.type
_entity_poly.pdbx_seq_one_letter_code
_entity_poly.pdbx_strand_id
1 'polypeptide(L)' 'TGNLDPELSARVMRMFTQFQQLGVTILVATHERAVVESLPFRRLVIEQGQLVSDGMGASR' A
#
# COMPACT_ATOMS: atom_id res chain seq x y z
N THR A 1 2.16 -7.63 8.88
CA THR A 1 2.01 -7.66 10.34
C THR A 1 0.54 -7.45 10.65
N GLY A 2 -0.14 -8.51 11.09
CA GLY A 2 -1.61 -8.55 11.21
C GLY A 2 -2.09 -8.27 12.62
N ASN A 3 -2.03 -7.00 13.04
CA ASN A 3 -2.75 -6.54 14.23
C ASN A 3 -2.92 -5.00 14.29
N LEU A 4 -2.83 -4.30 13.15
CA LEU A 4 -3.22 -2.89 13.10
C LEU A 4 -4.70 -2.88 12.75
N ASP A 5 -5.51 -2.27 13.62
CA ASP A 5 -6.90 -1.96 13.30
C ASP A 5 -6.94 -1.18 11.98
N PRO A 6 -7.91 -1.44 11.08
CA PRO A 6 -8.04 -0.74 9.80
C PRO A 6 -7.93 0.80 9.90
N GLU A 7 -8.44 1.41 10.97
CA GLU A 7 -8.33 2.85 11.20
C GLU A 7 -6.88 3.28 11.42
N LEU A 8 -6.13 2.48 12.18
CA LEU A 8 -4.72 2.74 12.46
C LEU A 8 -3.86 2.50 11.21
N SER A 9 -4.13 1.45 10.43
CA SER A 9 -3.50 1.23 9.13
C SER A 9 -3.70 2.43 8.20
N ALA A 10 -4.93 2.96 8.11
CA ALA A 10 -5.22 4.14 7.31
C ALA A 10 -4.46 5.39 7.81
N ARG A 11 -4.34 5.58 9.13
CA ARG A 11 -3.57 6.69 9.71
C ARG A 11 -2.07 6.58 9.39
N VAL A 12 -1.49 5.39 9.48
CA VAL A 12 -0.09 5.14 9.12
C VAL A 12 0.14 5.42 7.64
N MET A 13 -0.74 4.95 6.76
CA MET A 13 -0.64 5.22 5.32
C MET A 13 -0.72 6.73 5.01
N ARG A 14 -1.57 7.49 5.71
CA ARG A 14 -1.59 8.97 5.57
C ARG A 14 -0.26 9.61 5.95
N MET A 15 0.39 9.16 7.02
CA MET A 15 1.72 9.65 7.42
C MET A 15 2.77 9.32 6.35
N PHE A 16 2.74 8.11 5.79
CA PHE A 16 3.63 7.75 4.69
C PHE A 16 3.46 8.66 3.47
N THR A 17 2.22 8.95 3.08
CA THR A 17 1.96 9.89 1.98
C THR A 17 2.52 11.30 2.24
N GLN A 18 2.53 11.75 3.50
CA GLN A 18 3.15 13.04 3.87
C GLN A 18 4.68 12.99 3.70
N PHE A 19 5.34 11.90 4.11
CA PHE A 19 6.79 11.74 3.91
C PHE A 19 7.19 11.66 2.43
N GLN A 20 6.33 11.11 1.56
CA GLN A 20 6.58 11.11 0.11
C GLN A 20 6.74 12.53 -0.45
N GLN A 21 6.05 13.53 0.11
CA GLN A 21 6.18 14.94 -0.30
C GLN A 21 7.57 15.52 -0.02
N LEU A 22 8.34 14.88 0.87
CA LEU A 22 9.73 15.25 1.18
C LEU A 22 10.75 14.53 0.28
N GLY A 23 10.30 13.83 -0.76
CA GLY A 23 11.17 13.10 -1.71
C GLY A 23 11.55 11.69 -1.25
N VAL A 24 10.89 11.15 -0.21
CA VAL A 24 11.14 9.80 0.29
C VAL A 24 10.38 8.77 -0.54
N THR A 25 11.05 7.69 -0.94
CA THR A 25 10.40 6.51 -1.54
C THR A 25 9.98 5.53 -0.45
N ILE A 26 8.73 5.07 -0.50
CA ILE A 26 8.15 4.16 0.50
C ILE A 26 7.67 2.89 -0.18
N LEU A 27 8.04 1.74 0.37
CA LEU A 27 7.54 0.42 -0.03
C LEU A 27 6.80 -0.22 1.14
N VAL A 28 5.53 -0.57 0.94
CA VAL A 28 4.68 -1.19 1.97
C VAL A 28 4.29 -2.59 1.53
N ALA A 29 4.54 -3.58 2.39
CA ALA A 29 4.07 -4.95 2.21
C ALA A 29 2.98 -5.26 3.25
N THR A 30 1.77 -5.57 2.79
CA THR A 30 0.62 -5.87 3.66
C THR A 30 -0.24 -6.98 3.08
N HIS A 31 -1.01 -7.63 3.97
CA HIS A 31 -2.07 -8.59 3.63
C HIS A 31 -3.46 -7.93 3.66
N GLU A 32 -3.54 -6.67 4.07
CA GLU A 32 -4.79 -5.92 4.20
C GLU A 32 -5.20 -5.29 2.85
N ARG A 33 -6.04 -6.00 2.09
CA ARG A 33 -6.43 -5.60 0.72
C ARG A 33 -7.16 -4.26 0.68
N ALA A 34 -8.03 -3.98 1.66
CA ALA A 34 -8.85 -2.77 1.70
C ALA A 34 -8.01 -1.48 1.71
N VAL A 35 -6.89 -1.47 2.45
CA VAL A 35 -5.98 -0.32 2.50
C VAL A 35 -5.29 -0.13 1.16
N VAL A 36 -4.87 -1.23 0.52
CA VAL A 36 -4.18 -1.21 -0.77
C VAL A 36 -5.11 -0.81 -1.92
N GLU A 37 -6.38 -1.20 -1.86
CA GLU A 37 -7.39 -0.91 -2.89
C GLU A 37 -7.94 0.52 -2.81
N SER A 38 -7.91 1.14 -1.64
CA SER A 38 -8.41 2.51 -1.43
C SER A 38 -7.41 3.61 -1.80
N LEU A 39 -6.18 3.26 -2.15
CA LEU A 39 -5.09 4.21 -2.42
C LEU A 39 -4.64 4.15 -3.89
N PRO A 40 -4.39 5.31 -4.53
CA PRO A 40 -4.02 5.39 -5.95
C PRO A 40 -2.51 5.18 -6.18
N PHE A 41 -1.90 4.20 -5.50
CA PHE A 41 -0.46 3.93 -5.61
C PHE A 41 -0.16 2.73 -6.51
N ARG A 42 1.08 2.64 -7.04
CA ARG A 42 1.55 1.44 -7.76
C ARG A 42 1.48 0.22 -6.84
N ARG A 43 0.93 -0.87 -7.35
CA ARG A 43 0.76 -2.15 -6.66
C ARG A 43 1.54 -3.24 -7.34
N LEU A 44 2.21 -4.04 -6.51
CA LEU A 44 2.92 -5.24 -6.90
C LEU A 44 2.22 -6.42 -6.21
N VAL A 45 1.79 -7.43 -6.98
CA VAL A 45 1.19 -8.66 -6.45
C VAL A 45 2.19 -9.79 -6.62
N ILE A 46 2.55 -10.42 -5.51
CA ILE A 46 3.48 -11.55 -5.49
C ILE A 46 2.72 -12.79 -5.04
N GLU A 47 2.76 -13.85 -5.85
CA GLU A 47 2.17 -15.15 -5.54
C GLU A 47 3.23 -16.23 -5.76
N GLN A 48 3.37 -17.13 -4.79
CA GLN A 48 4.33 -18.25 -4.85
C GLN A 48 5.78 -17.82 -5.21
N GLY A 49 6.20 -16.64 -4.74
CA GLY A 49 7.54 -16.10 -4.99
C GLY A 49 7.73 -15.46 -6.38
N GLN A 50 6.66 -15.32 -7.17
CA GLN A 50 6.69 -14.68 -8.49
C GLN A 50 5.87 -13.39 -8.49
N LEU A 51 6.33 -12.37 -9.20
CA LEU A 51 5.56 -11.14 -9.44
C LEU A 51 4.52 -11.43 -10.53
N VAL A 52 3.24 -11.47 -10.14
CA VAL A 52 2.13 -11.81 -11.05
C VAL A 52 1.36 -10.59 -11.56
N SER A 53 1.51 -9.44 -10.91
CA SER A 53 0.93 -8.17 -11.37
C SER A 53 1.75 -6.97 -10.92
N ASP A 54 1.85 -5.98 -11.79
CA ASP A 54 2.47 -4.68 -11.56
C ASP A 54 1.67 -3.60 -12.29
N GLY A 55 1.10 -2.66 -11.55
CA GLY A 55 0.30 -1.59 -12.15
C GLY A 55 -0.18 -0.57 -11.14
N MET A 56 -0.76 0.53 -11.62
CA MET A 56 -1.36 1.54 -10.74
C MET A 56 -2.61 0.98 -10.05
N GLY A 57 -2.81 1.33 -8.76
CA GLY A 57 -4.08 1.20 -8.06
C GLY A 57 -5.19 1.81 -8.90
N ALA A 58 -6.31 1.10 -9.04
CA ALA A 58 -7.32 1.40 -10.04
C ALA A 58 -7.79 2.85 -9.95
N SER A 59 -7.70 3.56 -11.08
CA SER A 59 -8.62 4.65 -11.40
C SER A 59 -10.00 4.02 -11.52
N ARG A 60 -10.88 4.27 -10.55
CA ARG A 60 -12.32 4.24 -10.78
C ARG A 60 -12.79 5.67 -10.99
#